data_AF-A0AAV0SAY5-F1
#
_entry.id   AF-A0AAV0SAY5-F1
#
_cell.length_a   1.000
_cell.length_b   1.000
_cell.length_c   1.000
_cell.angle_alpha   90.00
_cell.angle_beta   90.00
_cell.angle_gamma   90.00
#
_symmetry.space_group_name_H-M   'P 1'
#
loop_
_entity.id
_entity.type
_entity.pdbx_description
1 polymer ?
#
loop_
_entity_poly.entity_id
_entity_poly.type
_entity_poly.pdbx_seq_one_letter_code
_entity_poly.pdbx_strand_id
1 'polypeptide(L)'
;MLVEEEFKPDHITFVSVLSACNHAGLVEEGKRYFGSMSGIHGLSPTLDHYACMVNLLGRSGSIDEAVELISSMPHKPDSLIWSSLLNVCATKRNIKYGEMAARKLFALDPLNAGPYILLSNMYASDGRWKDVAALRSLMKTNNVKKFAAYSWVDINNEVHKFVANDRIHVDSIAIYKELDDLIKKVQEVGYKPSTNLVLHDVGEQEKLESISYHSEKLALAFMLMKRPHESMPVRILKNLRVCGDCHAFMKFSSKVTGRTIVLRDSNRFHHFVGGKCSCNDHW
;
A
#
# COMPACT_ATOMS: atom_id res chain seq x y z
N MET A 1 -34.24 29.52 7.27
CA MET A 1 -33.36 29.62 8.45
C MET A 1 -32.77 28.23 8.67
N LEU A 2 -31.60 27.97 8.07
CA LEU A 2 -30.82 26.80 8.48
C LEU A 2 -30.29 27.15 9.85
N VAL A 3 -30.71 26.40 10.87
CA VAL A 3 -30.14 26.53 12.21
C VAL A 3 -28.67 26.16 12.05
N GLU A 4 -27.76 27.12 12.21
CA GLU A 4 -26.35 26.84 12.47
C GLU A 4 -26.31 26.18 13.86
N GLU A 5 -26.50 24.87 13.90
CA GLU A 5 -26.13 24.10 15.08
C GLU A 5 -24.60 24.18 15.20
N GLU A 6 -24.11 24.78 16.27
CA GLU A 6 -22.69 24.69 16.65
C GLU A 6 -22.37 23.24 17.00
N PHE A 7 -22.04 22.44 15.98
CA PHE A 7 -21.56 21.08 16.17
C PHE A 7 -20.20 21.13 16.85
N LYS A 8 -20.16 20.72 18.12
CA LYS A 8 -18.90 20.55 18.83
C LYS A 8 -18.11 19.41 18.19
N PRO A 9 -16.82 19.62 17.87
CA PRO A 9 -15.96 18.55 17.39
C PRO A 9 -15.98 17.35 18.34
N ASP A 10 -16.05 16.15 17.78
CA ASP A 10 -15.98 14.88 18.49
C ASP A 10 -14.71 14.10 18.13
N HIS A 11 -14.55 12.90 18.69
CA HIS A 11 -13.43 12.01 18.38
C HIS A 11 -13.28 11.74 16.87
N ILE A 12 -14.38 11.56 16.13
CA ILE A 12 -14.32 11.26 14.69
C ILE A 12 -13.84 12.49 13.91
N THR A 13 -14.28 13.67 14.31
CA THR A 13 -13.85 14.96 13.75
C THR A 13 -12.34 15.11 13.89
N PHE A 14 -11.79 14.83 15.07
CA PHE A 14 -10.34 14.94 15.30
C PHE A 14 -9.54 13.87 14.55
N VAL A 15 -10.00 12.62 14.46
CA VAL A 15 -9.36 11.62 13.58
C VAL A 15 -9.30 12.12 12.13
N SER A 16 -10.39 12.71 11.63
CA SER A 16 -10.46 13.23 10.25
C SER A 16 -9.48 14.38 10.02
N VAL A 17 -9.44 15.35 10.95
CA VAL A 17 -8.53 16.51 10.87
C VAL A 17 -7.07 16.08 10.99
N LEU A 18 -6.73 15.19 11.93
CA LEU A 18 -5.36 14.70 12.10
C LEU A 18 -4.91 13.85 10.90
N SER A 19 -5.82 13.06 10.34
CA SER A 19 -5.57 12.33 9.09
C SER A 19 -5.29 13.28 7.92
N ALA A 20 -6.06 14.37 7.80
CA ALA A 20 -5.81 15.41 6.81
C ALA A 20 -4.43 16.08 7.02
N CYS A 21 -4.07 16.40 8.27
CA CYS A 21 -2.76 16.95 8.59
C CYS A 21 -1.62 15.98 8.22
N ASN A 22 -1.78 14.68 8.54
CA ASN A 22 -0.85 13.63 8.14
C ASN A 22 -0.68 13.54 6.62
N HIS A 23 -1.77 13.62 5.86
CA HIS A 23 -1.71 13.61 4.39
C HIS A 23 -1.06 14.87 3.81
N ALA A 24 -1.30 16.03 4.42
CA ALA A 24 -0.73 17.30 3.99
C ALA A 24 0.68 17.58 4.54
N GLY A 25 1.17 16.77 5.47
CA GLY A 25 2.46 16.99 6.14
C GLY A 25 2.47 18.17 7.12
N LEU A 26 1.31 18.57 7.63
CA LEU A 26 1.12 19.72 8.52
C LEU A 26 1.37 19.33 9.98
N VAL A 27 2.65 19.24 10.36
CA VAL A 27 3.09 18.73 11.68
C VAL A 27 2.62 19.64 12.82
N GLU A 28 2.84 20.94 12.70
CA GLU A 28 2.53 21.91 13.76
C GLU A 28 1.01 22.04 13.97
N GLU A 29 0.23 22.05 12.88
CA GLU A 29 -1.22 22.03 12.95
C GLU A 29 -1.73 20.73 13.59
N GLY A 30 -1.16 19.58 13.22
CA GLY A 30 -1.50 18.30 13.83
C GLY A 30 -1.26 18.28 15.33
N LYS A 31 -0.10 18.77 15.80
CA LYS A 31 0.20 18.93 17.23
C LYS A 31 -0.78 19.86 17.93
N ARG A 32 -1.09 21.00 17.32
CA ARG A 32 -2.05 21.98 17.85
C ARG A 32 -3.44 21.37 18.00
N TYR A 33 -3.95 20.70 16.97
CA TYR A 33 -5.26 20.05 17.02
C TYR A 33 -5.28 18.91 18.05
N PHE A 34 -4.25 18.06 18.07
CA PHE A 34 -4.13 16.98 19.05
C PHE A 34 -4.15 17.52 20.50
N GLY A 35 -3.37 18.57 20.79
CA GLY A 35 -3.36 19.19 22.11
C GLY A 35 -4.69 19.87 22.49
N SER A 36 -5.40 20.44 21.52
CA SER A 36 -6.70 21.09 21.75
C SER A 36 -7.80 20.11 22.19
N MET A 37 -7.68 18.82 21.86
CA MET A 37 -8.67 17.82 22.23
C MET A 37 -8.93 17.81 23.74
N SER A 38 -7.88 17.59 24.54
CA SER A 38 -8.00 17.59 25.99
C SER A 38 -8.13 19.01 26.56
N GLY A 39 -7.37 19.97 26.01
CA GLY A 39 -7.26 21.31 26.60
C GLY A 39 -8.46 22.22 26.37
N ILE A 40 -9.15 22.08 25.23
CA ILE A 40 -10.26 22.96 24.82
C ILE A 40 -11.57 22.18 24.73
N HIS A 41 -11.53 20.96 24.17
CA HIS A 41 -12.74 20.20 23.87
C HIS A 41 -13.09 19.16 24.94
N GLY A 42 -12.22 18.94 25.94
CA GLY A 42 -12.44 17.95 27.01
C GLY A 42 -12.49 16.50 26.50
N LEU A 43 -11.87 16.23 25.35
CA LEU A 43 -11.83 14.91 24.73
C LEU A 43 -10.46 14.24 24.97
N SER A 44 -10.47 13.07 25.59
CA SER A 44 -9.26 12.27 25.76
C SER A 44 -8.87 11.59 24.43
N PRO A 45 -7.61 11.71 23.97
CA PRO A 45 -7.19 11.06 22.73
C PRO A 45 -7.32 9.53 22.79
N THR A 46 -7.93 8.95 21.76
CA THR A 46 -8.03 7.49 21.55
C THR A 46 -6.83 6.95 20.76
N LEU A 47 -6.72 5.61 20.65
CA LEU A 47 -5.68 4.94 19.86
C LEU A 47 -5.66 5.41 18.39
N ASP A 48 -6.81 5.73 17.79
CA ASP A 48 -6.89 6.25 16.43
C ASP A 48 -6.22 7.62 16.27
N HIS A 49 -6.37 8.50 17.27
CA HIS A 49 -5.72 9.81 17.28
C HIS A 49 -4.21 9.67 17.42
N TYR A 50 -3.75 8.81 18.33
CA TYR A 50 -2.33 8.50 18.47
C TYR A 50 -1.75 7.87 17.20
N ALA A 51 -2.47 6.97 16.54
CA ALA A 51 -2.05 6.38 15.26
C ALA A 51 -1.88 7.46 14.17
N CYS A 52 -2.79 8.44 14.11
CA CYS A 52 -2.64 9.59 13.20
C CYS A 52 -1.37 10.40 13.50
N MET A 53 -1.12 10.69 14.77
CA MET A 53 0.06 11.45 15.19
C MET A 53 1.38 10.70 14.96
N VAL A 54 1.44 9.40 15.27
CA VAL A 54 2.60 8.54 14.99
C VAL A 54 2.93 8.55 13.49
N ASN A 55 1.91 8.45 12.63
CA ASN A 55 2.10 8.54 11.19
C ASN A 55 2.60 9.93 10.76
N LEU A 56 1.98 11.00 11.26
CA LEU A 56 2.36 12.38 10.93
C LEU A 56 3.83 12.67 11.29
N LEU A 57 4.21 12.43 12.55
CA LEU A 57 5.57 12.64 13.07
C LEU A 57 6.59 11.73 12.37
N GLY A 58 6.23 10.47 12.19
CA GLY A 58 7.08 9.51 11.53
C GLY A 58 7.37 9.87 10.08
N ARG A 59 6.35 10.30 9.33
CA ARG A 59 6.47 10.69 7.92
C ARG A 59 7.18 12.03 7.73
N SER A 60 7.13 12.94 8.69
CA SER A 60 7.92 14.17 8.65
C SER A 60 9.42 13.95 8.95
N GLY A 61 9.78 12.80 9.52
CA GLY A 61 11.17 12.45 9.85
C GLY A 61 11.45 12.46 11.35
N SER A 62 10.51 12.90 12.18
CA SER A 62 10.59 12.91 13.64
C SER A 62 10.21 11.55 14.24
N ILE A 63 10.91 10.48 13.84
CA ILE A 63 10.59 9.11 14.30
C ILE A 63 10.83 8.96 15.80
N ASP A 64 11.88 9.58 16.35
CA ASP A 64 12.14 9.55 17.79
C ASP A 64 10.98 10.18 18.57
N GLU A 65 10.45 11.33 18.10
CA GLU A 65 9.26 11.97 18.67
C GLU A 65 8.02 11.05 18.59
N ALA A 66 7.86 10.31 17.49
CA ALA A 66 6.79 9.33 17.37
C ALA A 66 6.92 8.18 18.39
N VAL A 67 8.14 7.74 18.70
CA VAL A 67 8.41 6.69 19.71
C VAL A 67 8.20 7.22 21.14
N GLU A 68 8.61 8.47 21.39
CA GLU A 68 8.34 9.16 22.65
C GLU A 68 6.83 9.30 22.88
N LEU A 69 6.08 9.69 21.84
CA LEU A 69 4.63 9.77 21.89
C LEU A 69 4.00 8.44 22.29
N ILE A 70 4.43 7.32 21.67
CA ILE A 70 3.95 5.97 22.00
C ILE A 70 4.26 5.62 23.46
N SER A 71 5.45 5.98 23.94
CA SER A 71 5.86 5.76 25.34
C SER A 71 5.06 6.59 26.34
N SER A 72 4.58 7.76 25.93
CA SER A 72 3.79 8.68 26.75
C SER A 72 2.29 8.36 26.80
N MET A 73 1.83 7.36 26.04
CA MET A 73 0.41 7.03 25.96
C MET A 73 -0.15 6.60 27.32
N PRO A 74 -1.35 7.08 27.70
CA PRO A 74 -2.02 6.64 28.93
C PRO A 74 -2.54 5.20 28.85
N HIS A 75 -2.60 4.64 27.64
CA HIS A 75 -3.08 3.30 27.35
C HIS A 75 -1.98 2.46 26.71
N LYS A 76 -2.03 1.14 26.93
CA LYS A 76 -1.10 0.20 26.31
C LYS A 76 -1.23 0.27 24.77
N PRO A 77 -0.13 0.50 24.03
CA PRO A 77 -0.17 0.52 22.58
C PRO A 77 -0.56 -0.85 22.01
N ASP A 78 -1.52 -0.84 21.08
CA ASP A 78 -2.06 -2.03 20.43
C ASP A 78 -1.44 -2.27 19.04
N SER A 79 -2.00 -3.22 18.30
CA SER A 79 -1.54 -3.55 16.94
C SER A 79 -1.65 -2.37 15.97
N LEU A 80 -2.63 -1.46 16.14
CA LEU A 80 -2.78 -0.29 15.28
C LEU A 80 -1.60 0.68 15.44
N ILE A 81 -1.21 0.96 16.69
CA ILE A 81 -0.08 1.86 16.99
C ILE A 81 1.24 1.30 16.47
N TRP A 82 1.55 0.04 16.79
CA TRP A 82 2.81 -0.57 16.35
C TRP A 82 2.85 -0.75 14.83
N SER A 83 1.71 -1.05 14.19
CA SER A 83 1.63 -1.12 12.72
C SER A 83 1.88 0.25 12.10
N SER A 84 1.37 1.34 12.69
CA SER A 84 1.64 2.70 12.23
C SER A 84 3.14 3.02 12.27
N LEU A 85 3.80 2.73 13.40
CA LEU A 85 5.24 2.93 13.53
C LEU A 85 6.04 2.06 12.54
N LEU A 86 5.68 0.78 12.38
CA LEU A 86 6.38 -0.13 11.45
C LEU A 86 6.29 0.37 10.00
N ASN A 87 5.10 0.83 9.55
CA ASN A 87 4.91 1.39 8.21
C ASN A 87 5.75 2.64 7.96
N VAL A 88 5.81 3.54 8.95
CA VAL A 88 6.71 4.70 8.92
C VAL A 88 8.15 4.25 8.78
N CYS A 89 8.60 3.32 9.63
CA CYS A 89 9.97 2.84 9.65
C CYS A 89 10.37 2.19 8.33
N ALA A 90 9.47 1.43 7.70
CA ALA A 90 9.69 0.86 6.38
C ALA A 90 9.88 1.95 5.31
N THR A 91 9.08 3.01 5.36
CA THR A 91 9.16 4.13 4.42
C THR A 91 10.44 4.94 4.60
N LYS A 92 10.84 5.17 5.86
CA LYS A 92 12.02 5.97 6.23
C LYS A 92 13.31 5.14 6.35
N ARG A 93 13.25 3.84 6.04
CA ARG A 93 14.36 2.88 6.17
C ARG A 93 14.98 2.87 7.58
N ASN A 94 14.18 3.08 8.61
CA ASN A 94 14.64 3.01 10.00
C ASN A 94 14.51 1.58 10.52
N ILE A 95 15.54 0.77 10.29
CA ILE A 95 15.57 -0.64 10.71
C ILE A 95 15.45 -0.80 12.23
N LYS A 96 16.12 0.05 13.01
CA LYS A 96 16.14 -0.05 14.48
C LYS A 96 14.73 -0.02 15.08
N TYR A 97 13.95 1.01 14.75
CA TYR A 97 12.57 1.12 15.25
C TYR A 97 11.60 0.20 14.52
N GLY A 98 11.88 -0.16 13.26
CA GLY A 98 11.13 -1.18 12.54
C GLY A 98 11.19 -2.56 13.21
N GLU A 99 12.39 -3.02 13.57
CA GLU A 99 12.56 -4.28 14.32
C GLU A 99 11.85 -4.25 15.67
N MET A 100 11.92 -3.12 16.39
CA MET A 100 11.22 -2.93 17.66
C MET A 100 9.70 -3.07 17.48
N ALA A 101 9.11 -2.35 16.54
CA ALA A 101 7.68 -2.37 16.26
C ALA A 101 7.22 -3.77 15.82
N ALA A 102 7.97 -4.42 14.92
CA ALA A 102 7.68 -5.78 14.47
C ALA A 102 7.71 -6.80 15.62
N ARG A 103 8.72 -6.74 16.52
CA ARG A 103 8.78 -7.62 17.70
C ARG A 103 7.55 -7.44 18.61
N LYS A 104 7.07 -6.21 18.80
CA LYS A 104 5.83 -5.94 19.55
C LYS A 104 4.61 -6.55 18.85
N LEU A 105 4.52 -6.42 17.53
CA LEU A 105 3.43 -7.00 16.74
C LEU A 105 3.43 -8.53 16.77
N PHE A 106 4.60 -9.18 16.69
CA PHE A 106 4.69 -10.64 16.80
C PHE A 106 4.21 -11.15 18.15
N ALA A 107 4.40 -10.37 19.22
CA ALA A 107 3.91 -10.72 20.54
C ALA A 107 2.39 -10.48 20.70
N LEU A 108 1.83 -9.50 19.99
CA LEU A 108 0.40 -9.16 20.04
C LEU A 108 -0.45 -10.07 19.15
N ASP A 109 0.03 -10.37 17.94
CA ASP A 109 -0.65 -11.20 16.95
C ASP A 109 0.39 -11.99 16.13
N PRO A 110 0.83 -13.17 16.62
CA PRO A 110 1.84 -13.99 15.97
C PRO A 110 1.42 -14.54 14.60
N LEU A 111 0.12 -14.59 14.31
CA LEU A 111 -0.41 -15.17 13.07
C LEU A 111 -0.61 -14.14 11.96
N ASN A 112 -0.53 -12.85 12.29
CA ASN A 112 -0.60 -11.78 11.30
C ASN A 112 0.67 -11.75 10.44
N ALA A 113 0.53 -12.11 9.17
CA ALA A 113 1.65 -12.13 8.22
C ALA A 113 2.21 -10.73 7.87
N GLY A 114 1.40 -9.68 8.01
CA GLY A 114 1.75 -8.32 7.57
C GLY A 114 3.07 -7.80 8.15
N PRO A 115 3.24 -7.78 9.49
CA PRO A 115 4.47 -7.33 10.15
C PRO A 115 5.71 -8.15 9.76
N TYR A 116 5.57 -9.47 9.57
CA TYR A 116 6.68 -10.33 9.14
C TYR A 116 7.12 -9.96 7.72
N ILE A 117 6.16 -9.83 6.81
CA ILE A 117 6.45 -9.49 5.42
C ILE A 117 7.09 -8.11 5.34
N LEU A 118 6.57 -7.13 6.10
CA LEU A 118 7.09 -5.76 6.06
C LEU A 118 8.52 -5.69 6.61
N LEU A 119 8.82 -6.35 7.74
CA LEU A 119 10.20 -6.42 8.25
C LEU A 119 11.13 -7.19 7.30
N SER A 120 10.64 -8.29 6.70
CA SER A 120 11.41 -9.05 5.70
C SER A 120 11.80 -8.17 4.52
N ASN A 121 10.86 -7.36 4.04
CA ASN A 121 11.08 -6.42 2.94
C ASN A 121 12.11 -5.34 3.30
N MET A 122 12.07 -4.84 4.54
CA MET A 122 13.08 -3.91 5.06
C MET A 122 14.48 -4.55 5.05
N TYR A 123 14.62 -5.78 5.56
CA TYR A 123 15.90 -6.50 5.50
C TYR A 123 16.39 -6.75 4.08
N ALA A 124 15.50 -7.19 3.18
CA ALA A 124 15.85 -7.43 1.78
C ALA A 124 16.35 -6.15 1.09
N SER A 125 15.74 -5.01 1.38
CA SER A 125 16.13 -3.71 0.81
C SER A 125 17.56 -3.28 1.23
N ASP A 126 18.02 -3.76 2.39
CA ASP A 126 19.37 -3.51 2.92
C ASP A 126 20.34 -4.68 2.63
N GLY A 127 19.94 -5.66 1.81
CA GLY A 127 20.77 -6.84 1.48
C GLY A 127 20.97 -7.82 2.64
N ARG A 128 20.19 -7.69 3.72
CA ARG A 128 20.23 -8.54 4.93
C ARG A 128 19.54 -9.90 4.70
N TRP A 129 20.01 -10.68 3.71
CA TRP A 129 19.37 -11.94 3.30
C TRP A 129 19.34 -13.02 4.37
N LYS A 130 20.33 -13.04 5.27
CA LYS A 130 20.34 -13.94 6.44
C LYS A 130 19.14 -13.66 7.36
N ASP A 131 18.83 -12.39 7.60
CA ASP A 131 17.68 -11.98 8.41
C ASP A 131 16.35 -12.27 7.69
N VAL A 132 16.29 -12.10 6.37
CA VAL A 132 15.14 -12.52 5.54
C VAL A 132 14.88 -14.02 5.71
N ALA A 133 15.92 -14.85 5.62
CA ALA A 133 15.81 -16.30 5.80
C ALA A 133 15.38 -16.67 7.23
N ALA A 134 15.96 -16.03 8.24
CA ALA A 134 15.58 -16.23 9.64
C ALA A 134 14.09 -15.90 9.88
N LEU A 135 13.59 -14.79 9.30
CA LEU A 135 12.21 -14.37 9.45
C LEU A 135 11.23 -15.31 8.72
N ARG A 136 11.61 -15.84 7.55
CA ARG A 136 10.84 -16.89 6.86
C ARG A 136 10.75 -18.17 7.69
N SER A 137 11.84 -18.59 8.34
CA SER A 137 11.83 -19.72 9.26
C SER A 137 10.91 -19.46 10.46
N LEU A 138 10.95 -18.24 11.02
CA LEU A 138 10.06 -17.86 12.12
C LEU A 138 8.57 -17.90 11.71
N MET A 139 8.23 -17.40 10.51
CA MET A 139 6.86 -17.51 9.97
C MET A 139 6.41 -18.97 9.86
N LYS A 140 7.30 -19.87 9.39
CA LYS A 140 7.00 -21.30 9.28
C LYS A 140 6.77 -21.93 10.65
N THR A 141 7.64 -21.65 11.63
CA THR A 141 7.50 -22.15 13.00
C THR A 141 6.21 -21.67 13.66
N ASN A 142 5.80 -20.43 13.41
CA ASN A 142 4.57 -19.86 13.94
C ASN A 142 3.32 -20.21 13.10
N ASN A 143 3.43 -21.04 12.08
CA ASN A 143 2.33 -21.41 11.16
C ASN A 143 1.62 -20.20 10.53
N VAL A 144 2.38 -19.14 10.24
CA VAL A 144 1.85 -17.92 9.65
C VAL A 144 1.46 -18.19 8.20
N LYS A 145 0.18 -17.94 7.87
CA LYS A 145 -0.33 -18.09 6.50
C LYS A 145 -0.21 -16.77 5.75
N LYS A 146 0.48 -16.81 4.60
CA LYS A 146 0.51 -15.69 3.65
C LYS A 146 -0.61 -15.88 2.62
N PHE A 147 -1.46 -14.88 2.47
CA PHE A 147 -2.41 -14.84 1.36
C PHE A 147 -1.71 -14.42 0.06
N ALA A 148 -2.00 -15.11 -1.04
CA ALA A 148 -1.51 -14.73 -2.35
C ALA A 148 -2.08 -13.36 -2.75
N ALA A 149 -1.24 -12.54 -3.39
CA ALA A 149 -1.68 -11.31 -4.01
C ALA A 149 -2.41 -11.66 -5.32
N TYR A 150 -3.64 -11.19 -5.50
CA TYR A 150 -4.40 -11.43 -6.73
C TYR A 150 -5.19 -10.19 -7.15
N SER A 151 -5.48 -10.09 -8.44
CA SER A 151 -6.37 -9.08 -9.01
C SER A 151 -7.52 -9.76 -9.71
N TRP A 152 -8.64 -9.07 -9.86
CA TRP A 152 -9.77 -9.61 -10.61
C TRP A 152 -10.53 -8.52 -11.36
N VAL A 153 -11.27 -8.97 -12.37
CA VAL A 153 -12.14 -8.14 -13.20
C VAL A 153 -13.47 -8.85 -13.38
N ASP A 154 -14.50 -8.09 -13.70
CA ASP A 154 -15.82 -8.59 -14.06
C ASP A 154 -16.08 -8.33 -15.54
N ILE A 155 -16.39 -9.38 -16.29
CA ILE A 155 -16.87 -9.29 -17.66
C ILE A 155 -18.16 -10.09 -17.74
N ASN A 156 -19.26 -9.43 -18.12
CA ASN A 156 -20.56 -10.06 -18.36
C ASN A 156 -21.05 -10.92 -17.17
N ASN A 157 -20.84 -10.43 -15.94
CA ASN A 157 -21.14 -11.12 -14.67
C ASN A 157 -20.27 -12.36 -14.39
N GLU A 158 -19.15 -12.53 -15.10
CA GLU A 158 -18.13 -13.53 -14.80
C GLU A 158 -16.89 -12.87 -14.18
N VAL A 159 -16.45 -13.41 -13.04
CA VAL A 159 -15.27 -12.90 -12.32
C VAL A 159 -14.04 -13.66 -12.77
N HIS A 160 -13.11 -12.96 -13.43
CA HIS A 160 -11.82 -13.50 -13.82
C HIS A 160 -10.75 -13.08 -12.82
N LYS A 161 -10.11 -14.07 -12.18
CA LYS A 161 -9.09 -13.86 -11.15
C LYS A 161 -7.69 -14.17 -11.70
N PHE A 162 -6.73 -13.32 -11.35
CA PHE A 162 -5.34 -13.42 -11.76
C PHE A 162 -4.42 -13.41 -10.55
N VAL A 163 -3.48 -14.35 -10.50
CA VAL A 163 -2.36 -14.37 -9.57
C VAL A 163 -1.08 -14.15 -10.38
N ALA A 164 -0.07 -13.50 -9.79
CA ALA A 164 1.20 -13.29 -10.47
C ALA A 164 1.80 -14.64 -10.93
N ASN A 165 2.30 -14.69 -12.15
CA ASN A 165 2.82 -15.90 -12.81
C ASN A 165 1.84 -17.06 -12.99
N ASP A 166 0.54 -16.85 -12.74
CA ASP A 166 -0.46 -17.90 -12.94
C ASP A 166 -0.69 -18.16 -14.43
N ARG A 167 -0.69 -19.45 -14.80
CA ARG A 167 -0.95 -19.93 -16.17
C ARG A 167 -2.19 -20.84 -16.24
N ILE A 168 -2.97 -20.94 -15.16
CA ILE A 168 -4.14 -21.82 -15.08
C ILE A 168 -5.31 -21.29 -15.93
N HIS A 169 -5.35 -19.99 -16.20
CA HIS A 169 -6.41 -19.39 -17.02
C HIS A 169 -6.42 -19.94 -18.45
N VAL A 170 -7.62 -20.25 -18.99
CA VAL A 170 -7.81 -20.80 -20.35
C VAL A 170 -7.16 -19.94 -21.43
N ASP A 171 -7.30 -18.62 -21.32
CA ASP A 171 -6.70 -17.65 -22.26
C ASP A 171 -5.26 -17.25 -21.90
N SER A 172 -4.56 -17.98 -21.02
CA SER A 172 -3.25 -17.54 -20.48
C SER A 172 -2.25 -17.17 -21.57
N ILE A 173 -2.07 -18.00 -22.60
CA ILE A 173 -1.15 -17.72 -23.71
C ILE A 173 -1.46 -16.37 -24.38
N ALA A 174 -2.74 -16.10 -24.65
CA ALA A 174 -3.17 -14.86 -25.29
C ALA A 174 -3.01 -13.63 -24.37
N ILE A 175 -3.32 -13.79 -23.09
CA ILE A 175 -3.15 -12.72 -22.08
C ILE A 175 -1.69 -12.32 -21.95
N TYR A 176 -0.79 -13.30 -21.87
CA TYR A 176 0.65 -13.03 -21.76
C TYR A 176 1.21 -12.34 -23.00
N LYS A 177 0.77 -12.78 -24.20
CA LYS A 177 1.13 -12.11 -25.44
C LYS A 177 0.66 -10.65 -25.48
N GLU A 178 -0.60 -10.39 -25.13
CA GLU A 178 -1.14 -9.03 -25.08
C GLU A 178 -0.39 -8.17 -24.05
N LEU A 179 -0.03 -8.76 -22.90
CA LEU A 179 0.75 -8.07 -21.88
C LEU A 179 2.16 -7.73 -22.37
N ASP A 180 2.85 -8.66 -23.03
CA ASP A 180 4.18 -8.43 -23.59
C ASP A 180 4.16 -7.31 -24.63
N ASP A 181 3.16 -7.29 -25.49
CA ASP A 181 2.99 -6.24 -26.49
C ASP A 181 2.63 -4.88 -25.85
N LEU A 182 1.83 -4.86 -24.79
CA LEU A 182 1.55 -3.65 -24.02
C LEU A 182 2.80 -3.15 -23.31
N ILE A 183 3.60 -4.02 -22.69
CA ILE A 183 4.86 -3.68 -22.02
C ILE A 183 5.80 -2.97 -22.99
N LYS A 184 5.99 -3.52 -24.21
CA LYS A 184 6.82 -2.87 -25.24
C LYS A 184 6.33 -1.46 -25.56
N LYS A 185 5.02 -1.29 -25.81
CA LYS A 185 4.43 0.02 -26.14
C LYS A 185 4.58 1.03 -25.01
N VAL A 186 4.41 0.63 -23.75
CA VAL A 186 4.59 1.56 -22.62
C VAL A 186 6.06 1.90 -22.39
N GLN A 187 6.99 0.98 -22.66
CA GLN A 187 8.42 1.23 -22.58
C GLN A 187 8.89 2.26 -23.62
N GLU A 188 8.33 2.23 -24.84
CA GLU A 188 8.59 3.23 -25.89
C GLU A 188 8.26 4.66 -25.45
N VAL A 189 7.26 4.83 -24.59
CA VAL A 189 6.85 6.15 -24.05
C VAL A 189 7.46 6.48 -22.67
N GLY A 190 8.41 5.66 -22.20
CA GLY A 190 9.24 5.96 -21.04
C GLY A 190 8.97 5.15 -19.77
N TYR A 191 8.06 4.17 -19.78
CA TYR A 191 7.91 3.25 -18.65
C TYR A 191 9.18 2.40 -18.47
N LYS A 192 9.68 2.30 -17.23
CA LYS A 192 10.80 1.43 -16.87
C LYS A 192 10.39 0.54 -15.69
N PRO A 193 10.43 -0.79 -15.83
CA PRO A 193 10.17 -1.69 -14.72
C PRO A 193 11.13 -1.46 -13.55
N SER A 194 10.59 -1.33 -12.34
CA SER A 194 11.38 -1.08 -11.13
C SER A 194 11.82 -2.38 -10.46
N THR A 195 12.91 -3.01 -10.94
CA THR A 195 13.43 -4.29 -10.41
C THR A 195 13.87 -4.20 -8.94
N ASN A 196 14.24 -3.00 -8.47
CA ASN A 196 14.55 -2.72 -7.07
C ASN A 196 13.36 -2.94 -6.11
N LEU A 197 12.13 -3.05 -6.62
CA LEU A 197 10.95 -3.42 -5.83
C LEU A 197 10.81 -4.93 -5.63
N VAL A 198 11.61 -5.75 -6.32
CA VAL A 198 11.63 -7.20 -6.15
C VAL A 198 12.59 -7.56 -5.03
N LEU A 199 12.02 -7.85 -3.87
CA LEU A 199 12.74 -8.11 -2.62
C LEU A 199 13.08 -9.60 -2.45
N HIS A 200 13.60 -10.19 -3.52
CA HIS A 200 14.05 -11.57 -3.60
C HIS A 200 15.53 -11.62 -4.02
N ASP A 201 16.28 -12.54 -3.42
CA ASP A 201 17.70 -12.78 -3.73
C ASP A 201 17.80 -13.64 -4.99
N VAL A 202 17.55 -13.01 -6.14
CA VAL A 202 17.54 -13.62 -7.48
C VAL A 202 18.22 -12.71 -8.48
N GLY A 203 18.59 -13.25 -9.65
CA GLY A 203 19.21 -12.48 -10.73
C GLY A 203 18.31 -11.37 -11.28
N GLU A 204 18.89 -10.34 -11.90
CA GLU A 204 18.13 -9.20 -12.43
C GLU A 204 17.10 -9.61 -13.50
N GLN A 205 17.39 -10.64 -14.29
CA GLN A 205 16.44 -11.17 -15.27
C GLN A 205 15.18 -11.75 -14.59
N GLU A 206 15.35 -12.51 -13.52
CA GLU A 206 14.23 -13.07 -12.76
C GLU A 206 13.42 -11.98 -12.05
N LYS A 207 14.08 -10.92 -11.57
CA LYS A 207 13.38 -9.74 -11.02
C LYS A 207 12.55 -9.05 -12.09
N LEU A 208 13.11 -8.87 -13.28
CA LEU A 208 12.41 -8.25 -14.40
C LEU A 208 11.19 -9.06 -14.81
N GLU A 209 11.30 -10.39 -14.90
CA GLU A 209 10.17 -11.26 -15.19
C GLU A 209 9.12 -11.19 -14.09
N SER A 210 9.52 -11.30 -12.82
CA SER A 210 8.61 -11.24 -11.68
C SER A 210 7.78 -9.96 -11.66
N ILE A 211 8.40 -8.79 -11.84
CA ILE A 211 7.69 -7.51 -11.81
C ILE A 211 6.81 -7.29 -13.05
N SER A 212 7.18 -7.89 -14.19
CA SER A 212 6.45 -7.75 -15.46
C SER A 212 5.10 -8.45 -15.45
N TYR A 213 4.97 -9.55 -14.69
CA TYR A 213 3.78 -10.40 -14.71
C TYR A 213 2.96 -10.35 -13.41
N HIS A 214 2.89 -9.18 -12.79
CA HIS A 214 1.99 -8.93 -11.67
C HIS A 214 0.51 -9.06 -12.08
N SER A 215 -0.31 -9.49 -11.12
CA SER A 215 -1.73 -9.77 -11.34
C SER A 215 -2.54 -8.60 -11.93
N GLU A 216 -2.17 -7.37 -11.55
CA GLU A 216 -2.81 -6.14 -12.00
C GLU A 216 -2.60 -5.94 -13.51
N LYS A 217 -1.39 -6.23 -13.99
CA LYS A 217 -1.01 -6.10 -15.40
C LYS A 217 -1.68 -7.18 -16.25
N LEU A 218 -1.74 -8.42 -15.73
CA LEU A 218 -2.48 -9.52 -16.35
C LEU A 218 -3.98 -9.19 -16.49
N ALA A 219 -4.57 -8.65 -15.43
CA ALA A 219 -5.97 -8.22 -15.43
C ALA A 219 -6.24 -7.13 -16.48
N LEU A 220 -5.33 -6.14 -16.60
CA LEU A 220 -5.44 -5.12 -17.64
C LEU A 220 -5.33 -5.71 -19.05
N ALA A 221 -4.31 -6.53 -19.30
CA ALA A 221 -4.10 -7.17 -20.60
C ALA A 221 -5.32 -8.00 -21.02
N PHE A 222 -5.86 -8.79 -20.10
CA PHE A 222 -7.10 -9.55 -20.33
C PHE A 222 -8.29 -8.64 -20.71
N MET A 223 -8.48 -7.53 -20.00
CA MET A 223 -9.57 -6.59 -20.30
C MET A 223 -9.41 -5.90 -21.66
N LEU A 224 -8.19 -5.51 -22.03
CA LEU A 224 -7.91 -4.90 -23.34
C LEU A 224 -8.11 -5.91 -24.47
N MET A 225 -7.69 -7.17 -24.26
CA MET A 225 -7.87 -8.27 -25.19
C MET A 225 -9.36 -8.59 -25.42
N LYS A 226 -10.16 -8.68 -24.36
CA LYS A 226 -11.60 -9.02 -24.47
C LYS A 226 -12.44 -7.85 -24.98
N ARG A 227 -11.99 -6.60 -24.79
CA ARG A 227 -12.75 -5.37 -25.13
C ARG A 227 -11.86 -4.33 -25.84
N PRO A 228 -11.35 -4.65 -27.06
CA PRO A 228 -10.34 -3.83 -27.73
C PRO A 228 -10.89 -2.49 -28.27
N HIS A 229 -12.18 -2.41 -28.59
CA HIS A 229 -12.80 -1.23 -29.23
C HIS A 229 -13.78 -0.48 -28.32
N GLU A 230 -13.93 -0.90 -27.06
CA GLU A 230 -14.82 -0.19 -26.14
C GLU A 230 -14.19 1.14 -25.69
N SER A 231 -15.03 2.10 -25.30
CA SER A 231 -14.63 3.35 -24.62
C SER A 231 -14.86 3.31 -23.10
N MET A 232 -15.62 2.30 -22.62
CA MET A 232 -15.94 2.07 -21.20
C MET A 232 -14.69 1.88 -20.33
N PRO A 233 -14.60 2.48 -19.13
CA PRO A 233 -13.44 2.32 -18.26
C PRO A 233 -13.14 0.86 -17.90
N VAL A 234 -11.84 0.50 -17.90
CA VAL A 234 -11.39 -0.80 -17.40
C VAL A 234 -11.39 -0.76 -15.87
N ARG A 235 -12.15 -1.66 -15.23
CA ARG A 235 -12.24 -1.74 -13.77
C ARG A 235 -11.49 -2.97 -13.25
N ILE A 236 -10.49 -2.75 -12.42
CA ILE A 236 -9.66 -3.80 -11.81
C ILE A 236 -9.75 -3.68 -10.30
N LEU A 237 -9.89 -4.81 -9.64
CA LEU A 237 -9.93 -4.91 -8.19
C LEU A 237 -8.70 -5.68 -7.69
N LYS A 238 -8.11 -5.22 -6.59
CA LYS A 238 -6.91 -5.79 -5.98
C LYS A 238 -7.12 -6.00 -4.48
N ASN A 239 -6.66 -7.15 -3.97
CA ASN A 239 -6.82 -7.50 -2.55
C ASN A 239 -5.77 -6.87 -1.62
N LEU A 240 -4.68 -6.33 -2.18
CA LEU A 240 -3.60 -5.64 -1.48
C LEU A 240 -3.46 -4.22 -2.04
N ARG A 241 -2.63 -3.38 -1.41
CA ARG A 241 -2.19 -2.12 -2.01
C ARG A 241 -1.48 -2.41 -3.34
N VAL A 242 -1.75 -1.60 -4.36
CA VAL A 242 -1.03 -1.70 -5.65
C VAL A 242 0.48 -1.50 -5.40
N CYS A 243 1.39 -2.07 -6.20
CA CYS A 243 2.82 -1.73 -6.07
C CYS A 243 3.20 -0.52 -6.95
N GLY A 244 4.35 0.10 -6.69
CA GLY A 244 4.75 1.31 -7.41
C GLY A 244 5.02 1.11 -8.89
N ASP A 245 5.53 -0.07 -9.23
CA ASP A 245 5.70 -0.45 -10.62
C ASP A 245 4.35 -0.64 -11.34
N CYS A 246 3.38 -1.33 -10.72
CA CYS A 246 2.04 -1.48 -11.29
C CYS A 246 1.32 -0.13 -11.38
N HIS A 247 1.45 0.74 -10.39
CA HIS A 247 0.89 2.09 -10.44
C HIS A 247 1.47 2.90 -11.60
N ALA A 248 2.80 2.87 -11.79
CA ALA A 248 3.46 3.51 -12.92
C ALA A 248 3.00 2.90 -14.25
N PHE A 249 2.98 1.57 -14.36
CA PHE A 249 2.50 0.86 -15.54
C PHE A 249 1.08 1.28 -15.92
N MET A 250 0.14 1.34 -14.98
CA MET A 250 -1.23 1.78 -15.23
C MET A 250 -1.31 3.22 -15.75
N LYS A 251 -0.46 4.14 -15.24
CA LYS A 251 -0.34 5.49 -15.80
C LYS A 251 0.05 5.42 -17.27
N PHE A 252 1.17 4.78 -17.60
CA PHE A 252 1.63 4.72 -18.99
C PHE A 252 0.65 3.98 -19.91
N SER A 253 0.03 2.89 -19.44
CA SER A 253 -0.99 2.16 -20.19
C SER A 253 -2.20 3.04 -20.49
N SER A 254 -2.68 3.86 -19.55
CA SER A 254 -3.78 4.81 -19.81
C SER A 254 -3.42 5.87 -20.86
N LYS A 255 -2.14 6.24 -20.97
CA LYS A 255 -1.63 7.17 -21.99
C LYS A 255 -1.56 6.52 -23.37
N VAL A 256 -0.98 5.32 -23.45
CA VAL A 256 -0.78 4.58 -24.72
C VAL A 256 -2.10 4.10 -25.31
N THR A 257 -3.01 3.60 -24.47
CA THR A 257 -4.27 3.02 -24.93
C THR A 257 -5.39 4.05 -25.07
N GLY A 258 -5.26 5.22 -24.44
CA GLY A 258 -6.34 6.20 -24.30
C GLY A 258 -7.50 5.74 -23.42
N ARG A 259 -7.42 4.55 -22.80
CA ARG A 259 -8.47 3.96 -21.97
C ARG A 259 -8.35 4.49 -20.55
N THR A 260 -9.50 4.87 -19.96
CA THR A 260 -9.56 5.12 -18.51
C THR A 260 -9.43 3.80 -17.77
N ILE A 261 -8.52 3.74 -16.79
CA ILE A 261 -8.34 2.56 -15.94
C ILE A 261 -8.70 2.95 -14.51
N VAL A 262 -9.61 2.21 -13.89
CA VAL A 262 -10.00 2.35 -12.49
C VAL A 262 -9.49 1.13 -11.74
N LEU A 263 -8.51 1.32 -10.87
CA LEU A 263 -7.97 0.27 -10.01
C LEU A 263 -8.39 0.55 -8.57
N ARG A 264 -9.14 -0.37 -7.96
CA ARG A 264 -9.42 -0.33 -6.52
C ARG A 264 -8.48 -1.28 -5.80
N ASP A 265 -7.65 -0.74 -4.93
CA ASP A 265 -6.77 -1.53 -4.07
C ASP A 265 -7.35 -1.63 -2.65
N SER A 266 -6.58 -2.17 -1.68
CA SER A 266 -7.05 -2.30 -0.30
C SER A 266 -7.34 -0.96 0.40
N ASN A 267 -6.81 0.15 -0.12
CA ASN A 267 -6.81 1.45 0.55
C ASN A 267 -7.70 2.48 -0.15
N ARG A 268 -7.75 2.49 -1.49
CA ARG A 268 -8.44 3.54 -2.28
C ARG A 268 -8.72 3.14 -3.73
N PHE A 269 -9.37 4.05 -4.43
CA PHE A 269 -9.52 4.03 -5.88
C PHE A 269 -8.44 4.88 -6.54
N HIS A 270 -7.85 4.34 -7.60
CA HIS A 270 -6.92 5.01 -8.48
C HIS A 270 -7.58 5.17 -9.85
N HIS A 271 -7.71 6.41 -10.30
CA HIS A 271 -8.24 6.71 -11.63
C HIS A 271 -7.08 7.13 -12.52
N PHE A 272 -6.71 6.28 -13.47
CA PHE A 272 -5.65 6.53 -14.43
C PHE A 272 -6.22 7.03 -15.74
N VAL A 273 -5.84 8.25 -16.10
CA VAL A 273 -6.30 8.93 -17.33
C VAL A 273 -5.12 9.67 -17.94
N GLY A 274 -4.78 9.35 -19.19
CA GLY A 274 -3.79 10.10 -19.98
C GLY A 274 -2.39 10.18 -19.34
N GLY A 275 -1.97 9.16 -18.58
CA GLY A 275 -0.67 9.16 -17.91
C GLY A 275 -0.65 9.72 -16.49
N LYS A 276 -1.80 10.13 -15.95
CA LYS A 276 -1.91 10.67 -14.59
C LYS A 276 -2.79 9.77 -13.74
N CYS A 277 -2.60 9.81 -12.42
CA CYS A 277 -3.45 9.15 -11.44
C CYS A 277 -4.10 10.18 -10.52
N SER A 278 -5.35 9.95 -10.12
CA SER A 278 -6.07 10.78 -9.14
C SER A 278 -5.39 10.90 -7.77
N CYS A 279 -4.44 10.03 -7.44
CA CYS A 279 -3.72 10.08 -6.17
C CYS A 279 -2.53 11.06 -6.16
N ASN A 280 -2.19 11.68 -7.30
CA ASN A 280 -1.01 12.56 -7.45
C ASN A 280 0.30 11.93 -6.94
N ASP A 281 0.46 10.62 -7.10
CA ASP A 281 1.61 9.84 -6.62
C ASP A 281 1.76 9.81 -5.07
N HIS A 282 0.77 10.29 -4.32
CA HIS A 282 0.68 10.20 -2.85
C HIS A 282 -0.14 8.97 -2.40
N TRP A 283 0.13 7.81 -3.01
CA TRP A 283 -0.59 6.57 -2.76
C TRP A 283 0.08 5.67 -1.75
#